data_AF-A0A848STP3-F1
#
_entry.id   AF-A0A848STP3-F1
#
_cell.length_a   1.000
_cell.length_b   1.000
_cell.length_c   1.000
_cell.angle_alpha   90.00
_cell.angle_beta   90.00
_cell.angle_gamma   90.00
#
_symmetry.space_group_name_H-M   'P 1'
#
loop_
_entity.id
_entity.type
_entity.pdbx_description
1 polymer ?
#
loop_
_entity_poly.entity_id
_entity_poly.type
_entity_poly.pdbx_seq_one_letter_code
_entity_poly.pdbx_strand_id
1 'polypeptide(L)'
;MMSRVKSLLMLALMVTCFLSEKAYATHAMGGDITYQCLGNNQYLLTLKFYRDCNGIPAPVGGSDLVFKITSPDCNANFTASFIPIPDSTEIITPICFAAVDRCTSTSGVFGIEKYVYQYTLDLSSYNGCGDDWSLEWDYCCRNNAITSLQSPGSQQIYLNTTIDNTIGTNNHSPEFRNEPTPFGCVLQEMTYNHGVRDLDGDSLVFSLAPARTVNGNTITYASGYSASQPIKTTTGVQIDPQTGSLTFTPSVQQVAVVSVLVEEYRNGVKINELIRDVQFSIVQCTNFLPTVSGFDSTDMFTIDACVGDTVCYTFYSDDADPGDSVYLSWNQGIVGAVFTTTNGSDLMAKATLCWVPTSSNIGPNLFSITARDNACDLNGVSSFGYKIQVFPSKDAELPQDFSVCSDTSVTISGNLPKGTVNSRWNVSGVMADTM
;
A
#
# COMPACT_ATOMS: atom_id res chain seq x y z
N MET A 1 3.78 -19.25 -65.97
CA MET A 1 4.06 -18.13 -65.03
C MET A 1 3.24 -18.25 -63.73
N MET A 2 1.92 -18.49 -63.77
CA MET A 2 1.05 -18.61 -62.58
C MET A 2 1.40 -19.73 -61.59
N SER A 3 1.95 -20.87 -62.03
CA SER A 3 2.34 -21.97 -61.12
C SER A 3 3.54 -21.61 -60.22
N ARG A 4 4.51 -20.83 -60.72
CA ARG A 4 5.68 -20.41 -59.94
C ARG A 4 5.29 -19.39 -58.85
N VAL A 5 4.34 -18.51 -59.13
CA VAL A 5 3.83 -17.52 -58.15
C VAL A 5 3.09 -18.20 -56.99
N LYS A 6 2.32 -19.27 -57.27
CA LYS A 6 1.64 -20.06 -56.22
C LYS A 6 2.62 -20.80 -55.30
N SER A 7 3.69 -21.38 -55.84
CA SER A 7 4.74 -22.02 -55.02
C SER A 7 5.51 -21.01 -54.17
N LEU A 8 5.81 -19.82 -54.71
CA LEU A 8 6.46 -18.75 -53.95
C LEU A 8 5.56 -18.21 -52.81
N LEU A 9 4.25 -18.07 -53.04
CA LEU A 9 3.30 -17.70 -51.99
C LEU A 9 3.16 -18.77 -50.90
N MET A 10 3.11 -20.05 -51.27
CA MET A 10 3.06 -21.16 -50.28
C MET A 10 4.34 -21.25 -49.44
N LEU A 11 5.50 -21.01 -50.05
CA LEU A 11 6.78 -21.01 -49.35
C LEU A 11 6.88 -19.80 -48.39
N ALA A 12 6.43 -18.62 -48.82
CA ALA A 12 6.36 -17.43 -47.95
C ALA A 12 5.40 -17.64 -46.76
N LEU A 13 4.25 -18.27 -46.97
CA LEU A 13 3.27 -18.57 -45.92
C LEU A 13 3.78 -19.64 -44.93
N MET A 14 4.56 -20.63 -45.40
CA MET A 14 5.23 -21.59 -44.52
C MET A 14 6.34 -20.95 -43.70
N VAL A 15 7.15 -20.07 -44.29
CA VAL A 15 8.22 -19.35 -43.57
C VAL A 15 7.65 -18.43 -42.47
N THR A 16 6.47 -17.82 -42.68
CA THR A 16 5.79 -17.04 -41.62
C THR A 16 5.20 -17.91 -40.50
N CYS A 17 4.87 -19.18 -40.74
CA CYS A 17 4.42 -20.11 -39.69
C CYS A 17 5.57 -20.67 -38.83
N PHE A 18 6.82 -20.60 -39.29
CA PHE A 18 8.00 -21.01 -38.50
C PHE A 18 8.57 -19.90 -37.62
N LEU A 19 8.07 -18.66 -37.76
CA LEU A 19 8.28 -17.58 -36.81
C LEU A 19 7.19 -17.66 -35.72
N SER A 20 7.12 -18.78 -35.01
CA SER A 20 6.31 -18.87 -33.80
C SER A 20 7.02 -18.10 -32.70
N GLU A 21 6.71 -16.82 -32.54
CA GLU A 21 6.95 -16.15 -31.27
C GLU A 21 6.14 -16.89 -30.20
N LYS A 22 6.80 -17.29 -29.11
CA LYS A 22 6.09 -17.84 -27.95
C LYS A 22 5.23 -16.71 -27.40
N ALA A 23 3.91 -16.80 -27.60
CA ALA A 23 2.97 -15.93 -26.91
C ALA A 23 2.97 -16.30 -25.42
N TYR A 24 3.81 -15.63 -24.63
CA TYR A 24 3.77 -15.72 -23.17
C TYR A 24 2.58 -14.89 -22.66
N ALA A 25 1.37 -15.41 -22.83
CA ALA A 25 0.24 -14.86 -22.10
C ALA A 25 0.44 -15.23 -20.62
N THR A 26 0.65 -14.23 -19.80
CA THR A 26 0.82 -14.30 -18.34
C THR A 26 -0.25 -13.40 -17.73
N HIS A 27 -0.59 -13.58 -16.45
CA HIS A 27 -1.66 -12.81 -15.83
C HIS A 27 -1.24 -12.24 -14.48
N ALA A 28 -0.07 -11.59 -14.45
CA ALA A 28 0.31 -10.76 -13.32
C ALA A 28 -0.75 -9.66 -13.15
N MET A 29 -1.36 -9.64 -11.95
CA MET A 29 -2.31 -8.62 -11.54
C MET A 29 -1.65 -7.53 -10.70
N GLY A 30 -0.49 -7.80 -10.12
CA GLY A 30 0.20 -6.81 -9.32
C GLY A 30 1.30 -7.41 -8.46
N GLY A 31 1.91 -6.54 -7.67
CA GLY A 31 2.89 -6.95 -6.67
C GLY A 31 3.49 -5.77 -5.92
N ASP A 32 4.30 -6.11 -4.93
CA ASP A 32 5.09 -5.18 -4.13
C ASP A 32 6.35 -5.86 -3.60
N ILE A 33 7.42 -5.08 -3.41
CA ILE A 33 8.65 -5.50 -2.72
C ILE A 33 8.79 -4.66 -1.47
N THR A 34 8.95 -5.31 -0.33
CA THR A 34 9.18 -4.70 0.99
C THR A 34 10.41 -5.33 1.61
N TYR A 35 10.99 -4.68 2.62
CA TYR A 35 12.10 -5.21 3.39
C TYR A 35 11.96 -4.94 4.88
N GLN A 36 12.48 -5.85 5.69
CA GLN A 36 12.71 -5.67 7.12
C GLN A 36 14.21 -5.67 7.39
N CYS A 37 14.73 -4.67 8.11
CA CYS A 37 16.13 -4.70 8.53
C CYS A 37 16.34 -5.72 9.65
N LEU A 38 17.37 -6.56 9.48
CA LEU A 38 17.80 -7.58 10.43
C LEU A 38 19.01 -7.12 11.27
N GLY A 39 19.50 -5.90 11.02
CA GLY A 39 20.75 -5.38 11.54
C GLY A 39 21.97 -5.82 10.71
N ASN A 40 23.14 -5.24 11.00
CA ASN A 40 24.42 -5.56 10.34
C ASN A 40 24.38 -5.49 8.80
N ASN A 41 23.63 -4.54 8.25
CA ASN A 41 23.37 -4.39 6.80
C ASN A 41 22.74 -5.62 6.15
N GLN A 42 21.97 -6.39 6.92
CA GLN A 42 21.15 -7.49 6.41
C GLN A 42 19.69 -7.10 6.38
N TYR A 43 19.00 -7.49 5.32
CA TYR A 43 17.60 -7.16 5.07
C TYR A 43 16.83 -8.40 4.62
N LEU A 44 15.70 -8.69 5.27
CA LEU A 44 14.75 -9.68 4.77
C LEU A 44 13.86 -9.01 3.74
N LEU A 45 14.11 -9.29 2.47
CA LEU A 45 13.27 -8.84 1.36
C LEU A 45 12.07 -9.77 1.23
N THR A 46 10.89 -9.20 1.02
CA THR A 46 9.64 -9.93 0.73
C THR A 46 9.02 -9.41 -0.56
N LEU A 47 8.89 -10.28 -1.55
CA LEU A 47 8.14 -10.05 -2.77
C LEU A 47 6.75 -10.67 -2.62
N LYS A 48 5.69 -9.88 -2.76
CA LYS A 48 4.32 -10.37 -2.91
C LYS A 48 3.91 -10.24 -4.37
N PHE A 49 3.43 -11.34 -4.95
CA PHE A 49 2.97 -11.40 -6.34
C PHE A 49 1.52 -11.85 -6.37
N TYR A 50 0.69 -11.17 -7.16
CA TYR A 50 -0.73 -11.47 -7.29
C TYR A 50 -1.05 -11.82 -8.75
N ARG A 51 -1.81 -12.88 -8.97
CA ARG A 51 -2.19 -13.33 -10.32
C ARG A 51 -3.67 -13.61 -10.47
N ASP A 52 -4.15 -13.45 -11.70
CA ASP A 52 -5.47 -13.91 -12.14
C ASP A 52 -5.40 -15.40 -12.49
N CYS A 53 -6.27 -16.21 -11.87
CA CYS A 53 -6.32 -17.65 -12.09
C CYS A 53 -6.87 -18.06 -13.46
N ASN A 54 -7.40 -17.14 -14.25
CA ASN A 54 -7.64 -17.37 -15.68
C ASN A 54 -6.35 -17.49 -16.50
N GLY A 55 -5.21 -17.10 -15.91
CA GLY A 55 -3.91 -17.13 -16.53
C GLY A 55 -3.05 -18.34 -16.27
N ILE A 56 -1.76 -18.15 -16.53
CA ILE A 56 -0.73 -19.17 -16.28
C ILE A 56 -0.28 -19.16 -14.81
N PRO A 57 0.31 -20.27 -14.32
CA PRO A 57 0.83 -20.36 -12.96
C PRO A 57 1.85 -19.27 -12.60
N ALA A 58 1.93 -18.93 -11.32
CA ALA A 58 2.95 -18.02 -10.79
C ALA A 58 4.37 -18.57 -10.97
N PRO A 59 5.40 -17.69 -10.92
CA PRO A 59 6.78 -18.15 -10.95
C PRO A 59 7.10 -19.03 -9.75
N VAL A 60 7.71 -20.19 -10.01
CA VAL A 60 8.04 -21.21 -8.99
C VAL A 60 9.56 -21.35 -8.73
N GLY A 61 10.37 -20.46 -9.31
CA GLY A 61 11.82 -20.47 -9.17
C GLY A 61 12.56 -20.09 -10.45
N GLY A 62 13.88 -20.20 -10.40
CA GLY A 62 14.75 -19.98 -11.57
C GLY A 62 14.84 -18.50 -11.96
N SER A 63 15.01 -18.26 -13.27
CA SER A 63 15.18 -16.92 -13.83
C SER A 63 14.04 -15.96 -13.54
N ASP A 64 12.83 -16.47 -13.33
CA ASP A 64 11.63 -15.66 -13.14
C ASP A 64 11.59 -14.96 -11.77
N LEU A 65 12.38 -15.45 -10.80
CA LEU A 65 12.52 -14.85 -9.47
C LEU A 65 13.85 -14.12 -9.28
N VAL A 66 14.63 -13.93 -10.36
CA VAL A 66 15.88 -13.18 -10.29
C VAL A 66 15.58 -11.69 -10.27
N PHE A 67 16.18 -10.97 -9.33
CA PHE A 67 16.08 -9.52 -9.20
C PHE A 67 17.49 -8.91 -9.20
N LYS A 68 17.56 -7.62 -9.54
CA LYS A 68 18.79 -6.84 -9.65
C LYS A 68 18.96 -5.95 -8.44
N ILE A 69 20.19 -5.81 -7.97
CA ILE A 69 20.61 -4.91 -6.90
C ILE A 69 21.70 -4.00 -7.44
N THR A 70 21.53 -2.69 -7.27
CA THR A 70 22.52 -1.69 -7.69
C THR A 70 22.74 -0.61 -6.64
N SER A 71 23.98 -0.15 -6.52
CA SER A 71 24.34 1.11 -5.84
C SER A 71 25.44 1.77 -6.68
N PRO A 72 25.12 2.84 -7.43
CA PRO A 72 26.11 3.65 -8.13
C PRO A 72 27.27 4.11 -7.25
N ASP A 73 26.99 4.58 -6.03
CA ASP A 73 28.02 5.10 -5.11
C ASP A 73 28.97 4.01 -4.62
N CYS A 74 28.48 2.78 -4.46
CA CYS A 74 29.32 1.63 -4.13
C CYS A 74 29.86 0.88 -5.34
N ASN A 75 29.59 1.35 -6.57
CA ASN A 75 29.90 0.64 -7.81
C ASN A 75 29.43 -0.84 -7.76
N ALA A 76 28.27 -1.07 -7.15
CA ALA A 76 27.68 -2.39 -6.97
C ALA A 76 26.62 -2.64 -8.04
N ASN A 77 26.70 -3.81 -8.69
CA ASN A 77 25.68 -4.28 -9.63
C ASN A 77 25.72 -5.80 -9.69
N PHE A 78 24.75 -6.45 -9.07
CA PHE A 78 24.65 -7.91 -9.00
C PHE A 78 23.19 -8.35 -9.01
N THR A 79 22.97 -9.65 -9.09
CA THR A 79 21.65 -10.25 -9.03
C THR A 79 21.55 -11.26 -7.90
N ALA A 80 20.35 -11.42 -7.39
CA ALA A 80 19.97 -12.46 -6.45
C ALA A 80 18.63 -13.07 -6.88
N SER A 81 18.17 -14.12 -6.21
CA SER A 81 16.93 -14.79 -6.55
C SER A 81 16.06 -14.99 -5.33
N PHE A 82 14.80 -14.55 -5.42
CA PHE A 82 13.82 -14.82 -4.40
C PHE A 82 13.52 -16.32 -4.30
N ILE A 83 13.21 -16.77 -3.09
CA ILE A 83 12.88 -18.16 -2.78
C ILE A 83 11.39 -18.22 -2.41
N PRO A 84 10.59 -19.10 -3.03
CA PRO A 84 9.19 -19.30 -2.64
C PRO A 84 9.10 -19.76 -1.19
N ILE A 85 8.20 -19.15 -0.42
CA ILE A 85 7.86 -19.65 0.90
C ILE A 85 6.93 -20.86 0.71
N PRO A 86 7.26 -22.05 1.25
CA PRO A 86 6.36 -23.19 1.19
C PRO A 86 4.99 -22.85 1.79
N ASP A 87 3.91 -23.31 1.14
CA ASP A 87 2.53 -23.15 1.59
C ASP A 87 2.05 -21.70 1.78
N SER A 88 2.73 -20.70 1.20
CA SER A 88 2.30 -19.29 1.25
C SER A 88 1.26 -18.91 0.19
N THR A 89 0.80 -19.87 -0.62
CA THR A 89 -0.20 -19.60 -1.66
C THR A 89 -1.57 -19.44 -1.04
N GLU A 90 -2.20 -18.29 -1.28
CA GLU A 90 -3.52 -17.97 -0.74
C GLU A 90 -4.48 -17.56 -1.87
N ILE A 91 -5.72 -18.04 -1.81
CA ILE A 91 -6.80 -17.53 -2.66
C ILE A 91 -7.44 -16.35 -1.94
N ILE A 92 -7.36 -15.17 -2.55
CA ILE A 92 -7.76 -13.89 -1.93
C ILE A 92 -8.96 -13.23 -2.64
N THR A 93 -9.64 -13.96 -3.52
CA THR A 93 -10.78 -13.46 -4.32
C THR A 93 -11.93 -12.98 -3.42
N PRO A 94 -12.46 -11.75 -3.60
CA PRO A 94 -13.54 -11.22 -2.77
C PRO A 94 -14.92 -11.69 -3.26
N ILE A 95 -15.13 -13.00 -3.28
CA ILE A 95 -16.41 -13.62 -3.65
C ILE A 95 -17.12 -14.17 -2.41
N CYS A 96 -18.44 -14.29 -2.52
CA CYS A 96 -19.24 -14.86 -1.45
C CYS A 96 -19.02 -16.38 -1.32
N PHE A 97 -19.41 -16.96 -0.18
CA PHE A 97 -19.21 -18.39 0.10
C PHE A 97 -19.91 -19.34 -0.91
N ALA A 98 -21.02 -18.90 -1.52
CA ALA A 98 -21.76 -19.70 -2.49
C ALA A 98 -21.16 -19.67 -3.91
N ALA A 99 -20.30 -18.70 -4.21
CA ALA A 99 -19.68 -18.54 -5.52
C ALA A 99 -18.51 -19.51 -5.70
N VAL A 100 -18.28 -19.91 -6.95
CA VAL A 100 -17.15 -20.80 -7.30
C VAL A 100 -15.93 -19.96 -7.66
N ASP A 101 -14.83 -20.17 -6.95
CA ASP A 101 -13.57 -19.49 -7.23
C ASP A 101 -12.86 -20.09 -8.46
N ARG A 102 -12.44 -19.23 -9.39
CA ARG A 102 -11.73 -19.61 -10.62
C ARG A 102 -10.41 -20.34 -10.35
N CYS A 103 -9.73 -20.05 -9.25
CA CYS A 103 -8.50 -20.74 -8.84
C CYS A 103 -8.74 -22.21 -8.48
N THR A 104 -9.96 -22.55 -8.04
CA THR A 104 -10.33 -23.91 -7.66
C THR A 104 -11.03 -24.68 -8.78
N SER A 105 -11.73 -23.98 -9.67
CA SER A 105 -12.53 -24.60 -10.73
C SER A 105 -12.70 -23.68 -11.92
N THR A 106 -12.61 -24.23 -13.13
CA THR A 106 -12.81 -23.48 -14.38
C THR A 106 -14.26 -23.03 -14.61
N SER A 107 -15.20 -23.44 -13.75
CA SER A 107 -16.57 -22.90 -13.76
C SER A 107 -16.68 -21.55 -13.05
N GLY A 108 -15.72 -21.20 -12.19
CA GLY A 108 -15.64 -19.89 -11.56
C GLY A 108 -15.30 -18.79 -12.57
N VAL A 109 -15.72 -17.56 -12.28
CA VAL A 109 -15.48 -16.38 -13.12
C VAL A 109 -14.27 -15.59 -12.61
N PHE A 110 -14.24 -15.32 -11.30
CA PHE A 110 -13.19 -14.56 -10.63
C PHE A 110 -12.30 -15.48 -9.80
N GLY A 111 -11.00 -15.23 -9.82
CA GLY A 111 -10.04 -15.96 -8.99
C GLY A 111 -8.71 -15.25 -8.94
N ILE A 112 -8.22 -14.98 -7.73
CA ILE A 112 -6.96 -14.31 -7.49
C ILE A 112 -6.15 -15.13 -6.49
N GLU A 113 -4.91 -15.42 -6.85
CA GLU A 113 -3.93 -16.02 -5.96
C GLU A 113 -2.86 -15.02 -5.56
N LYS A 114 -2.44 -15.09 -4.29
CA LYS A 114 -1.26 -14.43 -3.74
C LYS A 114 -0.14 -15.45 -3.56
N TYR A 115 1.08 -15.05 -3.92
CA TYR A 115 2.32 -15.77 -3.68
C TYR A 115 3.29 -14.87 -2.92
N VAL A 116 4.06 -15.46 -2.00
CA VAL A 116 5.06 -14.77 -1.20
C VAL A 116 6.42 -15.41 -1.40
N TYR A 117 7.43 -14.59 -1.69
CA TYR A 117 8.81 -15.01 -1.85
C TYR A 117 9.71 -14.17 -0.97
N GLN A 118 10.81 -14.76 -0.51
CA GLN A 118 11.75 -14.09 0.38
C GLN A 118 13.20 -14.26 -0.06
N TYR A 119 14.02 -13.30 0.34
CA TYR A 119 15.46 -13.37 0.23
C TYR A 119 16.11 -12.55 1.34
N THR A 120 17.12 -13.13 2.01
CA THR A 120 17.95 -12.37 2.95
C THR A 120 19.09 -11.73 2.17
N LEU A 121 18.97 -10.42 1.93
CA LEU A 121 20.02 -9.61 1.34
C LEU A 121 21.09 -9.30 2.39
N ASP A 122 22.34 -9.58 2.06
CA ASP A 122 23.50 -9.26 2.89
C ASP A 122 24.38 -8.22 2.18
N LEU A 123 24.38 -7.00 2.70
CA LEU A 123 25.22 -5.90 2.24
C LEU A 123 26.42 -5.65 3.16
N SER A 124 26.78 -6.59 4.03
CA SER A 124 27.88 -6.43 4.98
C SER A 124 29.24 -6.19 4.31
N SER A 125 29.45 -6.71 3.10
CA SER A 125 30.65 -6.41 2.29
C SER A 125 30.76 -4.95 1.83
N TYR A 126 29.65 -4.21 1.88
CA TYR A 126 29.55 -2.80 1.53
C TYR A 126 29.35 -1.91 2.76
N ASN A 127 29.73 -2.39 3.94
CA ASN A 127 29.55 -1.64 5.18
C ASN A 127 30.22 -0.24 5.11
N GLY A 128 29.45 0.79 5.47
CA GLY A 128 29.87 2.19 5.38
C GLY A 128 29.80 2.79 3.98
N CYS A 129 29.14 2.11 3.03
CA CYS A 129 28.95 2.58 1.66
C CYS A 129 27.47 2.53 1.26
N GLY A 130 27.05 3.57 0.54
CA GLY A 130 25.81 3.62 -0.24
C GLY A 130 24.57 3.87 0.59
N ASP A 131 23.91 4.98 0.30
CA ASP A 131 22.54 5.33 0.66
C ASP A 131 21.60 5.24 -0.55
N ASP A 132 22.08 4.70 -1.67
CA ASP A 132 21.46 4.73 -2.99
C ASP A 132 21.12 3.32 -3.53
N TRP A 133 20.93 2.36 -2.63
CA TRP A 133 20.64 0.98 -3.02
C TRP A 133 19.27 0.88 -3.68
N SER A 134 19.23 0.39 -4.92
CA SER A 134 18.01 0.09 -5.66
C SER A 134 17.86 -1.42 -5.84
N LEU A 135 16.66 -1.93 -5.58
CA LEU A 135 16.27 -3.31 -5.81
C LEU A 135 15.16 -3.33 -6.85
N GLU A 136 15.36 -4.08 -7.92
CA GLU A 136 14.48 -4.06 -9.08
C GLU A 136 14.15 -5.49 -9.53
N TRP A 137 12.87 -5.80 -9.64
CA TRP A 137 12.38 -7.05 -10.18
C TRP A 137 11.38 -6.78 -11.28
N ASP A 138 11.56 -7.45 -12.41
CA ASP A 138 10.58 -7.48 -13.48
C ASP A 138 10.17 -8.91 -13.80
N TYR A 139 8.93 -9.05 -14.24
CA TYR A 139 8.40 -10.35 -14.63
C TYR A 139 7.48 -10.19 -15.83
N CYS A 140 7.79 -10.96 -16.87
CA CYS A 140 6.87 -11.07 -17.99
C CYS A 140 5.74 -12.00 -17.58
N CYS A 141 4.50 -11.56 -17.67
CA CYS A 141 3.96 -10.33 -18.26
C CYS A 141 2.63 -10.00 -17.58
N ARG A 142 2.03 -8.89 -17.97
CA ARG A 142 0.75 -8.43 -17.43
C ARG A 142 -0.42 -9.15 -18.09
N ASN A 143 -1.56 -9.14 -17.41
CA ASN A 143 -2.81 -9.70 -17.90
C ASN A 143 -3.29 -9.03 -19.21
N ASN A 144 -3.61 -9.82 -20.23
CA ASN A 144 -4.13 -9.31 -21.50
C ASN A 144 -5.49 -8.61 -21.40
N ALA A 145 -6.23 -8.82 -20.29
CA ALA A 145 -7.51 -8.15 -20.04
C ALA A 145 -7.36 -6.65 -19.78
N ILE A 146 -6.16 -6.17 -19.41
CA ILE A 146 -5.90 -4.75 -19.12
C ILE A 146 -6.25 -3.87 -20.32
N THR A 147 -7.08 -2.87 -20.12
CA THR A 147 -7.53 -1.91 -21.14
C THR A 147 -6.89 -0.53 -21.00
N SER A 148 -6.21 -0.23 -19.88
CA SER A 148 -5.57 1.06 -19.63
C SER A 148 -4.17 1.21 -20.24
N LEU A 149 -3.54 0.11 -20.68
CA LEU A 149 -2.17 0.06 -21.21
C LEU A 149 -2.16 -0.40 -22.67
N GLN A 150 -1.15 0.01 -23.44
CA GLN A 150 -0.93 -0.50 -24.79
C GLN A 150 -0.22 -1.85 -24.77
N SER A 151 -0.78 -2.83 -25.49
CA SER A 151 -0.22 -4.19 -25.64
C SER A 151 0.16 -4.84 -24.30
N PRO A 152 -0.77 -4.93 -23.31
CA PRO A 152 -0.45 -5.33 -21.94
C PRO A 152 0.23 -6.70 -21.83
N GLY A 153 -0.16 -7.70 -22.63
CA GLY A 153 0.51 -9.01 -22.63
C GLY A 153 1.94 -9.01 -23.16
N SER A 154 2.41 -7.90 -23.73
CA SER A 154 3.81 -7.68 -24.10
C SER A 154 4.56 -6.79 -23.08
N GLN A 155 3.89 -6.35 -22.02
CA GLN A 155 4.47 -5.54 -20.95
C GLN A 155 4.79 -6.40 -19.74
N GLN A 156 5.92 -6.14 -19.09
CA GLN A 156 6.25 -6.76 -17.82
C GLN A 156 5.61 -5.99 -16.66
N ILE A 157 5.40 -6.68 -15.54
CA ILE A 157 5.33 -6.00 -14.25
C ILE A 157 6.76 -5.60 -13.84
N TYR A 158 6.93 -4.42 -13.27
CA TYR A 158 8.20 -3.93 -12.74
C TYR A 158 7.95 -3.37 -11.35
N LEU A 159 8.68 -3.89 -10.37
CA LEU A 159 8.58 -3.52 -8.97
C LEU A 159 9.96 -3.09 -8.48
N ASN A 160 10.01 -2.03 -7.68
CA ASN A 160 11.24 -1.57 -7.06
C ASN A 160 11.01 -1.08 -5.63
N THR A 161 12.09 -1.14 -4.86
CA THR A 161 12.23 -0.46 -3.56
C THR A 161 13.67 0.03 -3.42
N THR A 162 13.88 1.10 -2.66
CA THR A 162 15.22 1.62 -2.36
C THR A 162 15.57 1.42 -0.89
N ILE A 163 16.87 1.31 -0.58
CA ILE A 163 17.37 1.28 0.79
C ILE A 163 18.36 2.44 0.95
N ASP A 164 17.99 3.42 1.76
CA ASP A 164 18.85 4.52 2.18
C ASP A 164 19.02 4.46 3.72
N ASN A 165 20.28 4.42 4.19
CA ASN A 165 20.61 4.40 5.62
C ASN A 165 21.36 5.66 6.09
N THR A 166 21.25 6.79 5.36
CA THR A 166 21.86 8.07 5.74
C THR A 166 21.45 8.54 7.13
N ILE A 167 20.17 8.34 7.49
CA ILE A 167 19.59 8.79 8.76
C ILE A 167 19.08 7.60 9.55
N GLY A 168 20.01 6.98 10.27
CA GLY A 168 19.75 5.81 11.11
C GLY A 168 19.93 4.52 10.32
N THR A 169 20.82 3.67 10.82
CA THR A 169 20.92 2.28 10.40
C THR A 169 19.80 1.50 11.08
N ASN A 170 19.09 0.64 10.36
CA ASN A 170 17.93 -0.15 10.80
C ASN A 170 16.55 0.46 10.47
N ASN A 171 16.34 0.81 9.20
CA ASN A 171 15.02 1.12 8.67
C ASN A 171 14.27 -0.14 8.22
N HIS A 172 12.96 -0.22 8.38
CA HIS A 172 12.05 -1.16 7.74
C HIS A 172 11.34 -0.42 6.61
N SER A 173 11.10 -1.05 5.46
CA SER A 173 10.24 -0.40 4.47
C SER A 173 8.79 -0.35 4.96
N PRO A 174 7.98 0.59 4.46
CA PRO A 174 6.53 0.54 4.61
C PRO A 174 5.97 -0.79 4.08
N GLU A 175 5.08 -1.42 4.85
CA GLU A 175 4.45 -2.68 4.52
C GLU A 175 3.02 -2.50 4.03
N PHE A 176 2.66 -3.26 3.00
CA PHE A 176 1.28 -3.34 2.51
C PHE A 176 0.50 -4.45 3.20
N ARG A 177 -0.57 -4.09 3.92
CA ARG A 177 -1.37 -5.02 4.73
C ARG A 177 -2.74 -5.36 4.14
N ASN A 178 -3.29 -4.54 3.24
CA ASN A 178 -4.52 -4.90 2.54
C ASN A 178 -4.23 -5.72 1.29
N GLU A 179 -5.03 -6.75 1.07
CA GLU A 179 -4.97 -7.57 -0.15
C GLU A 179 -5.40 -6.73 -1.37
N PRO A 180 -4.66 -6.78 -2.48
CA PRO A 180 -4.92 -5.94 -3.64
C PRO A 180 -5.90 -6.63 -4.59
N THR A 181 -7.14 -6.79 -4.14
CA THR A 181 -8.24 -7.32 -4.94
C THR A 181 -9.30 -6.28 -5.28
N PRO A 182 -8.93 -5.12 -5.89
CA PRO A 182 -9.90 -4.06 -6.14
C PRO A 182 -10.83 -4.41 -7.31
N PHE A 183 -12.04 -4.84 -6.95
CA PHE A 183 -13.17 -4.89 -7.87
C PHE A 183 -14.08 -3.67 -7.66
N GLY A 184 -14.15 -2.80 -8.65
CA GLY A 184 -14.98 -1.60 -8.60
C GLY A 184 -16.24 -1.73 -9.44
N CYS A 185 -17.23 -0.91 -9.12
CA CYS A 185 -18.53 -0.91 -9.77
C CYS A 185 -18.72 0.33 -10.65
N VAL A 186 -19.12 0.12 -11.91
CA VAL A 186 -19.44 1.23 -12.83
C VAL A 186 -20.48 2.17 -12.19
N LEU A 187 -20.17 3.48 -12.18
CA LEU A 187 -20.99 4.57 -11.63
C LEU A 187 -21.22 4.56 -10.10
N GLN A 188 -20.42 3.82 -9.35
CA GLN A 188 -20.39 3.90 -7.89
C GLN A 188 -19.05 4.44 -7.42
N GLU A 189 -19.05 5.34 -6.44
CA GLU A 189 -17.80 5.82 -5.85
C GLU A 189 -17.11 4.68 -5.11
N MET A 190 -15.81 4.51 -5.37
CA MET A 190 -14.97 3.52 -4.74
C MET A 190 -13.90 4.22 -3.92
N THR A 191 -13.73 3.80 -2.67
CA THR A 191 -12.54 4.12 -1.87
C THR A 191 -11.71 2.86 -1.68
N TYR A 192 -10.43 2.96 -2.03
CA TYR A 192 -9.47 1.87 -1.89
C TYR A 192 -8.21 2.36 -1.17
N ASN A 193 -7.77 1.63 -0.17
CA ASN A 193 -6.55 1.92 0.58
C ASN A 193 -5.65 0.69 0.58
N HIS A 194 -4.35 0.90 0.35
CA HIS A 194 -3.37 -0.18 0.31
C HIS A 194 -3.04 -0.77 1.69
N GLY A 195 -3.56 -0.17 2.77
CA GLY A 195 -3.34 -0.59 4.15
C GLY A 195 -1.88 -0.45 4.55
N VAL A 196 -1.23 0.63 4.14
CA VAL A 196 0.21 0.82 4.37
C VAL A 196 0.48 1.06 5.84
N ARG A 197 1.52 0.40 6.36
CA ARG A 197 2.00 0.56 7.73
C ARG A 197 3.50 0.76 7.69
N ASP A 198 3.97 1.78 8.39
CA ASP A 198 5.38 1.89 8.74
C ASP A 198 5.61 1.40 10.20
N LEU A 199 6.73 0.72 10.43
CA LEU A 199 7.10 0.16 11.73
C LEU A 199 7.93 1.13 12.57
N ASP A 200 8.63 2.05 11.93
CA ASP A 200 9.63 2.90 12.57
C ASP A 200 9.11 4.30 12.94
N GLY A 201 7.85 4.61 12.60
CA GLY A 201 7.19 5.89 12.90
C GLY A 201 7.50 7.00 11.90
N ASP A 202 7.97 6.65 10.71
CA ASP A 202 8.31 7.56 9.64
C ASP A 202 7.07 8.11 8.92
N SER A 203 7.25 9.29 8.32
CA SER A 203 6.19 9.93 7.56
C SER A 203 6.11 9.38 6.16
N LEU A 204 4.93 8.92 5.77
CA LEU A 204 4.68 8.41 4.42
C LEU A 204 3.95 9.45 3.57
N VAL A 205 4.37 9.55 2.32
CA VAL A 205 3.70 10.37 1.30
C VAL A 205 3.29 9.47 0.14
N PHE A 206 2.02 9.58 -0.26
CA PHE A 206 1.43 8.74 -1.29
C PHE A 206 1.17 9.55 -2.56
N SER A 207 1.52 8.99 -3.72
CA SER A 207 1.21 9.59 -5.01
C SER A 207 0.98 8.54 -6.10
N LEU A 208 0.24 8.92 -7.15
CA LEU A 208 0.11 8.12 -8.35
C LEU A 208 1.43 8.14 -9.13
N ALA A 209 1.84 6.97 -9.62
CA ALA A 209 3.04 6.80 -10.43
C ALA A 209 2.71 6.14 -11.78
N PRO A 210 3.54 6.34 -12.80
CA PRO A 210 3.41 5.59 -14.04
C PRO A 210 3.68 4.11 -13.83
N ALA A 211 2.88 3.26 -14.47
CA ALA A 211 3.19 1.84 -14.61
C ALA A 211 4.51 1.67 -15.37
N ARG A 212 5.41 0.85 -14.81
CA ARG A 212 6.74 0.59 -15.37
C ARG A 212 6.84 -0.83 -15.94
N THR A 213 7.82 -1.02 -16.81
CA THR A 213 8.24 -2.28 -17.46
C THR A 213 9.76 -2.40 -17.40
N VAL A 214 10.35 -3.33 -18.17
CA VAL A 214 11.80 -3.61 -18.29
C VAL A 214 12.67 -2.38 -18.04
N ASN A 215 13.67 -2.49 -17.16
CA ASN A 215 14.62 -1.43 -16.80
C ASN A 215 13.97 -0.14 -16.26
N GLY A 216 12.78 -0.24 -15.64
CA GLY A 216 12.07 0.90 -15.06
C GLY A 216 11.45 1.86 -16.08
N ASN A 217 11.40 1.49 -17.36
CA ASN A 217 10.80 2.33 -18.39
C ASN A 217 9.28 2.47 -18.15
N THR A 218 8.73 3.65 -18.40
CA THR A 218 7.28 3.87 -18.32
C THR A 218 6.57 3.17 -19.48
N ILE A 219 5.49 2.46 -19.17
CA ILE A 219 4.59 1.85 -20.16
C ILE A 219 3.74 2.94 -20.82
N THR A 220 3.57 2.85 -22.13
CA THR A 220 2.61 3.70 -22.85
C THR A 220 1.18 3.34 -22.48
N TYR A 221 0.45 4.30 -21.94
CA TYR A 221 -0.98 4.15 -21.63
C TYR A 221 -1.83 4.16 -22.91
N ALA A 222 -2.96 3.44 -22.87
CA ALA A 222 -3.94 3.48 -23.94
C ALA A 222 -4.59 4.87 -24.06
N SER A 223 -5.20 5.19 -25.20
CA SER A 223 -5.81 6.50 -25.42
C SER A 223 -6.89 6.83 -24.38
N GLY A 224 -6.76 8.01 -23.77
CA GLY A 224 -7.64 8.47 -22.69
C GLY A 224 -7.25 8.02 -21.28
N TYR A 225 -6.09 7.37 -21.12
CA TYR A 225 -5.51 7.00 -19.84
C TYR A 225 -4.14 7.66 -19.63
N SER A 226 -3.75 7.83 -18.37
CA SER A 226 -2.43 8.33 -17.99
C SER A 226 -2.09 7.87 -16.56
N ALA A 227 -0.85 8.07 -16.11
CA ALA A 227 -0.47 7.80 -14.72
C ALA A 227 -1.33 8.57 -13.70
N SER A 228 -1.67 9.84 -14.00
CA SER A 228 -2.54 10.69 -13.17
C SER A 228 -4.04 10.38 -13.32
N GLN A 229 -4.41 9.65 -14.37
CA GLN A 229 -5.79 9.26 -14.65
C GLN A 229 -5.80 7.83 -15.23
N PRO A 230 -5.47 6.82 -14.41
CA PRO A 230 -5.27 5.45 -14.88
C PRO A 230 -6.58 4.71 -15.15
N ILE A 231 -7.68 5.25 -14.62
CA ILE A 231 -9.05 4.72 -14.75
C ILE A 231 -9.89 5.76 -15.46
N LYS A 232 -10.80 5.35 -16.35
CA LYS A 232 -11.85 6.24 -16.86
C LYS A 232 -12.93 6.45 -15.80
N THR A 233 -13.11 7.69 -15.39
CA THR A 233 -13.97 8.06 -14.26
C THR A 233 -14.83 9.29 -14.60
N THR A 234 -15.87 9.55 -13.82
CA THR A 234 -16.60 10.83 -13.85
C THR A 234 -16.00 11.89 -12.92
N THR A 235 -15.24 11.50 -11.90
CA THR A 235 -14.71 12.38 -10.82
C THR A 235 -13.22 12.69 -10.91
N GLY A 236 -12.47 11.95 -11.73
CA GLY A 236 -11.02 11.85 -11.65
C GLY A 236 -10.57 10.79 -10.64
N VAL A 237 -9.32 10.33 -10.75
CA VAL A 237 -8.69 9.50 -9.70
C VAL A 237 -7.95 10.40 -8.72
N GLN A 238 -8.36 10.40 -7.46
CA GLN A 238 -7.73 11.17 -6.39
C GLN A 238 -6.99 10.24 -5.44
N ILE A 239 -5.81 10.65 -4.96
CA ILE A 239 -5.08 9.99 -3.89
C ILE A 239 -4.86 10.98 -2.75
N ASP A 240 -5.22 10.60 -1.52
CA ASP A 240 -4.88 11.38 -0.34
C ASP A 240 -3.39 11.15 0.00
N PRO A 241 -2.54 12.20 -0.04
CA PRO A 241 -1.11 12.05 0.20
C PRO A 241 -0.76 11.72 1.65
N GLN A 242 -1.69 11.85 2.59
CA GLN A 242 -1.50 11.58 4.01
C GLN A 242 -2.00 10.20 4.44
N THR A 243 -3.05 9.68 3.80
CA THR A 243 -3.67 8.39 4.17
C THR A 243 -3.45 7.30 3.11
N GLY A 244 -3.13 7.67 1.87
CA GLY A 244 -2.95 6.75 0.75
C GLY A 244 -4.28 6.24 0.16
N SER A 245 -5.41 6.80 0.57
CA SER A 245 -6.72 6.43 0.04
C SER A 245 -6.91 6.94 -1.39
N LEU A 246 -7.19 6.02 -2.30
CA LEU A 246 -7.65 6.28 -3.66
C LEU A 246 -9.17 6.45 -3.65
N THR A 247 -9.68 7.53 -4.23
CA THR A 247 -11.13 7.77 -4.38
C THR A 247 -11.47 8.13 -5.82
N PHE A 248 -12.45 7.43 -6.40
CA PHE A 248 -12.93 7.69 -7.76
C PHE A 248 -14.28 7.03 -8.05
N THR A 249 -15.02 7.56 -9.03
CA THR A 249 -16.22 6.96 -9.60
C THR A 249 -15.98 6.52 -11.04
N PRO A 250 -15.78 5.23 -11.33
CA PRO A 250 -15.46 4.75 -12.66
C PRO A 250 -16.68 4.88 -13.60
N SER A 251 -16.44 5.25 -14.86
CA SER A 251 -17.52 5.56 -15.81
C SER A 251 -17.85 4.43 -16.80
N VAL A 252 -16.97 3.44 -16.91
CA VAL A 252 -17.09 2.32 -17.87
C VAL A 252 -16.48 1.04 -17.28
N GLN A 253 -16.94 -0.11 -17.79
CA GLN A 253 -16.28 -1.39 -17.55
C GLN A 253 -14.87 -1.37 -18.16
N GLN A 254 -13.87 -1.74 -17.38
CA GLN A 254 -12.46 -1.66 -17.77
C GLN A 254 -11.60 -2.49 -16.80
N VAL A 255 -10.38 -2.80 -17.24
CA VAL A 255 -9.35 -3.35 -16.37
C VAL A 255 -8.17 -2.40 -16.44
N ALA A 256 -7.85 -1.74 -15.34
CA ALA A 256 -6.89 -0.66 -15.30
C ALA A 256 -5.72 -0.98 -14.37
N VAL A 257 -4.52 -0.52 -14.72
CA VAL A 257 -3.35 -0.59 -13.84
C VAL A 257 -3.20 0.75 -13.12
N VAL A 258 -3.17 0.68 -11.79
CA VAL A 258 -2.86 1.80 -10.91
C VAL A 258 -1.57 1.46 -10.17
N SER A 259 -0.57 2.31 -10.33
CA SER A 259 0.69 2.20 -9.60
C SER A 259 0.77 3.33 -8.58
N VAL A 260 1.05 3.01 -7.33
CA VAL A 260 1.18 3.98 -6.23
C VAL A 260 2.62 3.98 -5.74
N LEU A 261 3.21 5.17 -5.71
CA LEU A 261 4.49 5.44 -5.09
C LEU A 261 4.26 5.78 -3.61
N VAL A 262 4.98 5.09 -2.74
CA VAL A 262 5.08 5.39 -1.31
C VAL A 262 6.48 5.90 -1.05
N GLU A 263 6.59 7.15 -0.64
CA GLU A 263 7.85 7.74 -0.20
C GLU A 263 7.87 7.80 1.33
N GLU A 264 9.00 7.41 1.92
CA GLU A 264 9.21 7.39 3.36
C GLU A 264 10.19 8.47 3.78
N TYR A 265 9.82 9.24 4.79
CA TYR A 265 10.59 10.36 5.30
C TYR A 265 10.85 10.23 6.80
N ARG A 266 12.13 10.28 7.15
CA ARG A 266 12.61 10.36 8.53
C ARG A 266 13.17 11.73 8.79
N ASN A 267 12.62 12.44 9.78
CA ASN A 267 13.02 13.81 10.11
C ASN A 267 13.04 14.77 8.90
N GLY A 268 12.13 14.56 7.93
CA GLY A 268 12.01 15.38 6.72
C GLY A 268 12.96 15.02 5.58
N VAL A 269 13.80 13.99 5.73
CA VAL A 269 14.66 13.47 4.66
C VAL A 269 14.09 12.15 4.16
N LYS A 270 14.01 12.01 2.83
CA LYS A 270 13.54 10.78 2.20
C LYS A 270 14.57 9.67 2.41
N ILE A 271 14.13 8.51 2.88
CA ILE A 271 15.00 7.35 3.15
C ILE A 271 14.54 6.06 2.44
N ASN A 272 13.38 6.09 1.78
CA ASN A 272 12.89 4.98 0.98
C ASN A 272 11.88 5.49 -0.05
N GLU A 273 11.81 4.80 -1.17
CA GLU A 273 10.63 4.74 -1.99
C GLU A 273 10.34 3.30 -2.43
N LEU A 274 9.06 2.97 -2.53
CA LEU A 274 8.62 1.73 -3.14
C LEU A 274 7.34 1.93 -3.94
N ILE A 275 7.16 1.07 -4.93
CA ILE A 275 5.97 1.07 -5.79
C ILE A 275 5.11 -0.16 -5.49
N ARG A 276 3.81 0.07 -5.35
CA ARG A 276 2.80 -1.00 -5.46
C ARG A 276 2.04 -0.85 -6.76
N ASP A 277 2.08 -1.89 -7.57
CA ASP A 277 1.41 -1.95 -8.87
C ASP A 277 0.22 -2.91 -8.78
N VAL A 278 -0.98 -2.43 -9.10
CA VAL A 278 -2.23 -3.18 -8.90
C VAL A 278 -3.15 -3.04 -10.10
N GLN A 279 -3.74 -4.16 -10.51
CA GLN A 279 -4.82 -4.24 -11.49
C GLN A 279 -6.17 -4.06 -10.81
N PHE A 280 -6.90 -3.03 -11.23
CA PHE A 280 -8.29 -2.74 -10.88
C PHE A 280 -9.23 -3.33 -11.92
N SER A 281 -10.18 -4.14 -11.46
CA SER A 281 -11.22 -4.73 -12.31
C SER A 281 -12.53 -3.99 -12.08
N ILE A 282 -12.91 -3.11 -13.01
CA ILE A 282 -14.18 -2.39 -12.94
C ILE A 282 -15.23 -3.17 -13.72
N VAL A 283 -16.29 -3.60 -13.04
CA VAL A 283 -17.37 -4.42 -13.59
C VAL A 283 -18.72 -3.73 -13.48
N GLN A 284 -19.69 -4.22 -14.23
CA GLN A 284 -21.08 -3.83 -14.04
C GLN A 284 -21.61 -4.56 -12.78
N CYS A 285 -21.93 -3.81 -11.75
CA CYS A 285 -22.47 -4.37 -10.51
C CYS A 285 -23.99 -4.17 -10.45
N THR A 286 -24.65 -5.11 -9.77
CA THR A 286 -26.02 -4.95 -9.26
C THR A 286 -26.04 -4.60 -7.78
N ASN A 287 -24.90 -4.77 -7.11
CA ASN A 287 -24.66 -4.49 -5.70
C ASN A 287 -24.01 -3.11 -5.53
N PHE A 288 -24.28 -2.43 -4.41
CA PHE A 288 -23.65 -1.20 -3.98
C PHE A 288 -22.40 -1.50 -3.14
N LEU A 289 -21.37 -0.66 -3.29
CA LEU A 289 -20.18 -0.80 -2.45
C LEU A 289 -20.48 -0.28 -1.03
N PRO A 290 -20.09 -1.01 0.04
CA PRO A 290 -20.26 -0.54 1.40
C PRO A 290 -19.32 0.64 1.67
N THR A 291 -19.69 1.47 2.63
CA THR A 291 -18.90 2.65 3.06
C THR A 291 -18.54 2.56 4.54
N VAL A 292 -17.56 3.37 4.97
CA VAL A 292 -17.19 3.54 6.39
C VAL A 292 -17.03 5.03 6.67
N SER A 293 -17.63 5.50 7.76
CA SER A 293 -17.48 6.88 8.22
C SER A 293 -16.05 7.22 8.64
N GLY A 294 -15.69 8.50 8.67
CA GLY A 294 -14.54 9.00 9.41
C GLY A 294 -14.66 8.81 10.93
N PHE A 295 -13.69 9.36 11.66
CA PHE A 295 -13.63 9.28 13.13
C PHE A 295 -14.94 9.79 13.76
N ASP A 296 -15.54 8.98 14.63
CA ASP A 296 -16.77 9.28 15.38
C ASP A 296 -17.94 9.74 14.50
N SER A 297 -18.13 9.07 13.35
CA SER A 297 -19.18 9.38 12.37
C SER A 297 -19.04 10.73 11.66
N THR A 298 -17.82 11.30 11.64
CA THR A 298 -17.50 12.52 10.88
C THR A 298 -16.95 12.19 9.49
N ASP A 299 -16.61 13.20 8.68
CA ASP A 299 -15.84 13.06 7.43
C ASP A 299 -14.33 13.26 7.64
N MET A 300 -13.86 13.20 8.90
CA MET A 300 -12.44 13.35 9.22
C MET A 300 -11.73 12.00 9.23
N PHE A 301 -10.69 11.88 8.42
CA PHE A 301 -9.82 10.69 8.34
C PHE A 301 -8.44 10.93 8.95
N THR A 302 -8.19 12.12 9.49
CA THR A 302 -6.98 12.47 10.23
C THR A 302 -7.35 13.14 11.54
N ILE A 303 -6.70 12.75 12.65
CA ILE A 303 -6.88 13.35 13.97
C ILE A 303 -5.56 13.45 14.73
N ASP A 304 -5.49 14.34 15.72
CA ASP A 304 -4.35 14.52 16.61
C ASP A 304 -4.58 13.75 17.93
N ALA A 305 -3.52 13.20 18.53
CA ALA A 305 -3.50 12.61 19.87
C ALA A 305 -2.18 12.93 20.59
N CYS A 306 -2.13 12.84 21.92
CA CYS A 306 -0.87 12.96 22.67
C CYS A 306 -0.44 11.61 23.25
N VAL A 307 0.86 11.44 23.48
CA VAL A 307 1.40 10.33 24.27
C VAL A 307 0.71 10.26 25.64
N GLY A 308 0.25 9.07 26.01
CA GLY A 308 -0.45 8.79 27.28
C GLY A 308 -1.95 9.04 27.26
N ASP A 309 -2.51 9.66 26.22
CA ASP A 309 -3.96 9.81 26.10
C ASP A 309 -4.62 8.45 25.86
N THR A 310 -5.76 8.19 26.51
CA THR A 310 -6.63 7.08 26.10
C THR A 310 -7.56 7.57 25.01
N VAL A 311 -7.33 7.13 23.77
CA VAL A 311 -8.18 7.46 22.63
C VAL A 311 -9.08 6.27 22.29
N CYS A 312 -10.36 6.53 22.04
CA CYS A 312 -11.33 5.52 21.61
C CYS A 312 -12.25 6.13 20.55
N TYR A 313 -12.10 5.71 19.30
CA TYR A 313 -12.86 6.22 18.16
C TYR A 313 -13.82 5.18 17.61
N THR A 314 -15.01 5.62 17.23
CA THR A 314 -16.03 4.77 16.60
C THR A 314 -16.14 5.02 15.10
N PHE A 315 -16.37 3.96 14.33
CA PHE A 315 -16.62 3.98 12.89
C PHE A 315 -17.89 3.22 12.59
N TYR A 316 -18.68 3.70 11.63
CA TYR A 316 -19.94 3.10 11.23
C TYR A 316 -19.88 2.70 9.76
N SER A 317 -20.33 1.50 9.44
CA SER A 317 -20.56 1.12 8.05
C SER A 317 -21.93 1.57 7.56
N ASP A 318 -22.06 1.72 6.25
CA ASP A 318 -23.35 1.86 5.57
C ASP A 318 -23.35 1.08 4.25
N ASP A 319 -24.51 0.62 3.81
CA ASP A 319 -24.72 -0.06 2.53
C ASP A 319 -26.12 0.25 2.00
N ALA A 320 -26.20 0.57 0.71
CA ALA A 320 -27.47 0.97 0.10
C ALA A 320 -28.37 -0.22 -0.25
N ASP A 321 -27.87 -1.45 -0.23
CA ASP A 321 -28.64 -2.65 -0.50
C ASP A 321 -29.49 -3.09 0.71
N PRO A 322 -30.84 -3.08 0.60
CA PRO A 322 -31.69 -3.42 1.73
C PRO A 322 -31.51 -4.87 2.18
N GLY A 323 -31.12 -5.06 3.44
CA GLY A 323 -30.97 -6.39 4.04
C GLY A 323 -29.57 -7.00 3.85
N ASP A 324 -28.62 -6.27 3.26
CA ASP A 324 -27.23 -6.72 3.20
C ASP A 324 -26.52 -6.51 4.54
N SER A 325 -25.57 -7.39 4.86
CA SER A 325 -24.78 -7.30 6.08
C SER A 325 -23.35 -6.91 5.76
N VAL A 326 -22.86 -5.87 6.43
CA VAL A 326 -21.50 -5.38 6.28
C VAL A 326 -20.62 -5.91 7.41
N TYR A 327 -19.41 -6.31 7.05
CA TYR A 327 -18.38 -6.81 7.95
C TYR A 327 -17.19 -5.85 7.89
N LEU A 328 -16.82 -5.31 9.04
CA LEU A 328 -15.65 -4.45 9.20
C LEU A 328 -14.43 -5.26 9.63
N SER A 329 -13.30 -4.98 9.00
CA SER A 329 -11.98 -5.48 9.40
C SER A 329 -10.96 -4.34 9.35
N TRP A 330 -9.80 -4.53 9.95
CA TRP A 330 -8.74 -3.54 9.94
C TRP A 330 -7.38 -4.17 9.68
N ASN A 331 -6.43 -3.37 9.19
CA ASN A 331 -5.12 -3.85 8.76
C ASN A 331 -4.11 -4.06 9.90
N GLN A 332 -4.50 -3.84 11.15
CA GLN A 332 -3.60 -3.86 12.32
C GLN A 332 -2.40 -2.91 12.15
N GLY A 333 -2.68 -1.74 11.58
CA GLY A 333 -1.69 -0.69 11.30
C GLY A 333 -1.00 -0.15 12.56
N ILE A 334 -1.71 -0.12 13.68
CA ILE A 334 -1.21 0.43 14.95
C ILE A 334 -0.97 -0.70 15.96
N VAL A 335 0.30 -0.87 16.37
CA VAL A 335 0.67 -1.87 17.39
C VAL A 335 0.07 -1.50 18.75
N GLY A 336 -0.54 -2.48 19.40
CA GLY A 336 -1.12 -2.31 20.74
C GLY A 336 -2.49 -1.63 20.76
N ALA A 337 -3.01 -1.18 19.62
CA ALA A 337 -4.39 -0.74 19.53
C ALA A 337 -5.35 -1.94 19.51
N VAL A 338 -6.52 -1.75 20.12
CA VAL A 338 -7.58 -2.75 20.21
C VAL A 338 -8.70 -2.35 19.27
N PHE A 339 -9.04 -3.23 18.33
CA PHE A 339 -10.14 -3.02 17.39
C PHE A 339 -11.24 -4.04 17.66
N THR A 340 -12.45 -3.56 17.91
CA THR A 340 -13.64 -4.38 18.18
C THR A 340 -14.74 -4.06 17.18
N THR A 341 -15.55 -5.05 16.79
CA THR A 341 -16.62 -4.88 15.82
C THR A 341 -17.94 -5.51 16.27
N THR A 342 -19.05 -5.06 15.69
CA THR A 342 -20.38 -5.66 15.83
C THR A 342 -20.76 -6.51 14.60
N ASN A 343 -19.75 -7.06 13.92
CA ASN A 343 -19.97 -7.84 12.70
C ASN A 343 -20.95 -9.01 12.96
N GLY A 344 -21.92 -9.18 12.06
CA GLY A 344 -22.88 -10.29 12.12
C GLY A 344 -23.96 -10.16 13.20
N SER A 345 -23.94 -9.12 14.06
CA SER A 345 -25.09 -8.80 14.93
C SER A 345 -26.05 -7.79 14.30
N ASP A 346 -25.53 -6.91 13.46
CA ASP A 346 -26.28 -5.87 12.76
C ASP A 346 -26.04 -5.97 11.25
N LEU A 347 -27.00 -5.48 10.45
CA LEU A 347 -26.79 -5.31 9.01
C LEU A 347 -25.69 -4.26 8.75
N MET A 348 -25.68 -3.19 9.54
CA MET A 348 -24.65 -2.15 9.52
C MET A 348 -23.73 -2.30 10.73
N ALA A 349 -22.52 -2.78 10.48
CA ALA A 349 -21.53 -2.99 11.52
C ALA A 349 -20.96 -1.66 12.04
N LYS A 350 -20.63 -1.66 13.33
CA LYS A 350 -19.84 -0.64 13.99
C LYS A 350 -18.47 -1.23 14.32
N ALA A 351 -17.44 -0.39 14.23
CA ALA A 351 -16.12 -0.68 14.78
C ALA A 351 -15.73 0.33 15.86
N THR A 352 -14.94 -0.09 16.85
CA THR A 352 -14.31 0.80 17.84
C THR A 352 -12.83 0.49 17.93
N LEU A 353 -11.99 1.51 17.72
CA LEU A 353 -10.55 1.46 17.90
C LEU A 353 -10.19 2.19 19.19
N CYS A 354 -9.65 1.47 20.18
CA CYS A 354 -9.13 2.04 21.42
C CYS A 354 -7.61 1.85 21.52
N TRP A 355 -6.90 2.88 21.97
CA TRP A 355 -5.44 2.88 22.03
C TRP A 355 -4.89 3.88 23.05
N VAL A 356 -3.67 3.61 23.53
CA VAL A 356 -2.89 4.55 24.36
C VAL A 356 -1.53 4.74 23.68
N PRO A 357 -1.29 5.86 22.98
CA PRO A 357 -0.01 6.10 22.32
C PRO A 357 1.12 6.21 23.34
N THR A 358 2.28 5.64 22.99
CA THR A 358 3.52 5.78 23.75
C THR A 358 4.50 6.72 23.04
N SER A 359 5.62 7.04 23.67
CA SER A 359 6.66 7.89 23.04
C SER A 359 7.21 7.32 21.74
N SER A 360 7.20 5.99 21.54
CA SER A 360 7.61 5.39 20.26
C SER A 360 6.60 5.59 19.15
N ASN A 361 5.42 6.13 19.45
CA ASN A 361 4.37 6.38 18.48
C ASN A 361 4.29 7.85 18.06
N ILE A 362 5.16 8.73 18.56
CA ILE A 362 5.20 10.13 18.13
C ILE A 362 5.40 10.18 16.61
N GLY A 363 4.56 10.93 15.90
CA GLY A 363 4.52 10.93 14.45
C GLY A 363 3.19 10.43 13.89
N PRO A 364 3.14 10.21 12.57
CA PRO A 364 1.94 9.69 11.91
C PRO A 364 1.78 8.19 12.18
N ASN A 365 0.60 7.79 12.64
CA ASN A 365 0.23 6.38 12.81
C ASN A 365 -0.92 6.06 11.84
N LEU A 366 -0.64 5.23 10.84
CA LEU A 366 -1.58 4.88 9.78
C LEU A 366 -2.27 3.54 10.05
N PHE A 367 -3.55 3.46 9.71
CA PHE A 367 -4.28 2.21 9.64
C PHE A 367 -5.38 2.32 8.58
N SER A 368 -5.99 1.20 8.23
CA SER A 368 -7.15 1.19 7.35
C SER A 368 -8.25 0.30 7.89
N ILE A 369 -9.50 0.67 7.60
CA ILE A 369 -10.68 -0.14 7.84
C ILE A 369 -11.24 -0.57 6.49
N THR A 370 -11.49 -1.88 6.35
CA THR A 370 -12.09 -2.49 5.18
C THR A 370 -13.52 -2.91 5.52
N ALA A 371 -14.49 -2.41 4.75
CA ALA A 371 -15.86 -2.87 4.75
C ALA A 371 -16.08 -3.87 3.62
N ARG A 372 -16.74 -4.98 3.94
CA ARG A 372 -17.11 -6.03 3.00
C ARG A 372 -18.56 -6.43 3.26
N ASP A 373 -19.38 -6.42 2.22
CA ASP A 373 -20.76 -6.93 2.31
C ASP A 373 -20.85 -8.45 2.10
N ASN A 374 -22.06 -9.01 2.03
CA ASN A 374 -22.29 -10.42 1.72
C ASN A 374 -22.92 -10.68 0.35
N ALA A 375 -22.83 -9.74 -0.59
CA ALA A 375 -23.37 -9.89 -1.94
C ALA A 375 -22.72 -11.03 -2.73
N CYS A 376 -23.47 -11.60 -3.69
CA CYS A 376 -23.02 -12.69 -4.55
C CYS A 376 -23.19 -12.33 -6.04
N ASP A 377 -22.33 -12.79 -6.95
CA ASP A 377 -21.17 -13.66 -6.70
C ASP A 377 -19.96 -12.92 -6.10
N LEU A 378 -19.88 -11.62 -6.32
CA LEU A 378 -18.79 -10.76 -5.87
C LEU A 378 -19.26 -9.89 -4.70
N ASN A 379 -18.46 -9.82 -3.63
CA ASN A 379 -18.72 -8.90 -2.53
C ASN A 379 -18.33 -7.48 -2.93
N GLY A 380 -19.11 -6.49 -2.50
CA GLY A 380 -18.64 -5.12 -2.45
C GLY A 380 -17.58 -4.98 -1.35
N VAL A 381 -16.45 -4.40 -1.72
CA VAL A 381 -15.32 -4.19 -0.82
C VAL A 381 -14.78 -2.77 -1.00
N SER A 382 -14.80 -2.00 0.09
CA SER A 382 -14.21 -0.67 0.17
C SER A 382 -13.23 -0.62 1.33
N SER A 383 -12.12 0.12 1.17
CA SER A 383 -11.11 0.29 2.21
C SER A 383 -10.71 1.74 2.37
N PHE A 384 -10.74 2.21 3.61
CA PHE A 384 -10.54 3.61 4.00
C PHE A 384 -9.30 3.74 4.85
N GLY A 385 -8.41 4.69 4.51
CA GLY A 385 -7.22 5.00 5.27
C GLY A 385 -7.47 6.06 6.33
N TYR A 386 -6.81 5.92 7.47
CA TYR A 386 -6.91 6.81 8.60
C TYR A 386 -5.52 7.14 9.14
N LYS A 387 -5.37 8.35 9.69
CA LYS A 387 -4.14 8.79 10.35
C LYS A 387 -4.41 9.34 11.74
N ILE A 388 -3.68 8.84 12.72
CA ILE A 388 -3.58 9.46 14.05
C ILE A 388 -2.18 10.08 14.16
N GLN A 389 -2.13 11.41 14.15
CA GLN A 389 -0.89 12.16 14.38
C GLN A 389 -0.66 12.26 15.89
N VAL A 390 0.38 11.61 16.39
CA VAL A 390 0.72 11.62 17.82
C VAL A 390 1.80 12.65 18.10
N PHE A 391 1.59 13.41 19.18
CA PHE A 391 2.53 14.41 19.70
C PHE A 391 3.08 13.98 21.08
N PRO A 392 4.25 14.50 21.50
CA PRO A 392 4.74 14.32 22.86
C PRO A 392 3.68 14.69 23.92
N SER A 393 3.78 14.09 25.10
CA SER A 393 2.81 14.27 26.17
C SER A 393 2.68 15.73 26.62
N LYS A 394 1.52 16.01 27.21
CA LYS A 394 0.99 17.34 27.57
C LYS A 394 1.71 18.05 28.73
N ASP A 395 2.72 17.43 29.34
CA ASP A 395 3.35 18.00 30.52
C ASP A 395 4.40 19.03 30.10
N ALA A 396 4.10 20.31 30.32
CA ALA A 396 5.13 21.32 30.40
C ALA A 396 6.07 20.92 31.52
N GLU A 397 7.31 20.54 31.21
CA GLU A 397 8.35 20.40 32.21
C GLU A 397 8.59 21.78 32.84
N LEU A 398 7.96 22.03 33.98
CA LEU A 398 8.23 23.20 34.79
C LEU A 398 9.55 22.97 35.55
N PRO A 399 10.44 23.96 35.64
CA PRO A 399 11.63 23.84 36.48
C PRO A 399 11.23 23.54 37.93
N GLN A 400 12.05 22.79 38.65
CA GLN A 400 11.91 22.62 40.10
C GLN A 400 11.94 23.98 40.80
N ASP A 401 11.27 24.08 41.95
CA ASP A 401 11.32 25.28 42.81
C ASP A 401 12.78 25.69 43.08
N PHE A 402 13.10 26.96 42.81
CA PHE A 402 14.42 27.53 43.05
C PHE A 402 14.33 28.78 43.93
N SER A 403 15.34 28.99 44.77
CA SER A 403 15.47 30.21 45.55
C SER A 403 16.19 31.29 44.74
N VAL A 404 15.67 32.51 44.78
CA VAL A 404 16.26 33.70 44.13
C VAL A 404 16.60 34.74 45.18
N CYS A 405 17.80 35.31 45.09
CA CYS A 405 18.20 36.43 45.94
C CYS A 405 17.53 37.73 45.47
N SER A 406 17.44 38.73 46.35
CA SER A 406 16.97 40.07 45.99
C SER A 406 17.71 40.59 44.75
N ASP A 407 16.97 41.15 43.80
CA ASP A 407 17.47 41.73 42.55
C ASP A 407 18.02 40.74 41.50
N THR A 408 17.69 39.45 41.60
CA THR A 408 18.04 38.44 40.58
C THR A 408 16.87 38.18 39.61
N SER A 409 17.11 38.24 38.30
CA SER A 409 16.14 37.82 37.28
C SER A 409 16.31 36.35 36.94
N VAL A 410 15.22 35.57 36.87
CA VAL A 410 15.24 34.18 36.37
C VAL A 410 14.27 34.01 35.22
N THR A 411 14.71 33.27 34.20
CA THR A 411 13.89 32.86 33.07
C THR A 411 13.29 31.49 33.36
N ILE A 412 11.96 31.40 33.33
CA ILE A 412 11.23 30.13 33.35
C ILE A 412 10.90 29.80 31.89
N SER A 413 11.34 28.64 31.42
CA SER A 413 11.03 28.10 30.09
C SER A 413 10.36 26.74 30.24
N GLY A 414 9.36 26.46 29.41
CA GLY A 414 8.77 25.14 29.24
C GLY A 414 8.79 24.78 27.76
N ASN A 415 9.08 23.53 27.45
CA ASN A 415 8.98 23.01 26.09
C ASN A 415 7.51 22.74 25.77
N LEU A 416 6.97 23.44 24.79
CA LEU A 416 5.59 23.25 24.35
C LEU A 416 5.57 22.29 23.14
N PRO A 417 4.69 21.28 23.13
CA PRO A 417 4.69 20.26 22.08
C PRO A 417 4.11 20.73 20.74
N LYS A 418 3.48 21.93 20.64
CA LYS A 418 2.88 22.44 19.39
C LYS A 418 2.75 23.97 19.38
N GLY A 419 3.38 24.63 18.40
CA GLY A 419 3.04 25.99 17.90
C GLY A 419 2.60 27.02 18.95
N THR A 420 1.78 28.00 18.53
CA THR A 420 1.21 29.01 19.44
C THR A 420 0.08 28.38 20.27
N VAL A 421 0.42 27.74 21.39
CA VAL A 421 -0.56 27.35 22.41
C VAL A 421 -0.87 28.53 23.32
N ASN A 422 -2.13 28.68 23.71
CA ASN A 422 -2.52 29.54 24.83
C ASN A 422 -1.98 28.93 26.12
N SER A 423 -0.78 29.34 26.53
CA SER A 423 -0.21 28.97 27.82
C SER A 423 -0.69 29.95 28.91
N ARG A 424 -1.02 29.43 30.10
CA ARG A 424 -1.17 30.25 31.31
C ARG A 424 -0.03 29.91 32.26
N TRP A 425 0.72 30.93 32.64
CA TRP A 425 1.78 30.83 33.64
C TRP A 425 1.28 31.44 34.94
N ASN A 426 1.28 30.66 36.02
CA ASN A 426 1.08 31.17 37.37
C ASN A 426 2.40 31.02 38.12
N VAL A 427 2.99 32.13 38.53
CA VAL A 427 4.18 32.15 39.38
C VAL A 427 3.72 32.52 40.78
N SER A 428 3.99 31.65 41.76
CA SER A 428 3.77 31.92 43.18
C SER A 428 5.09 31.80 43.93
N GLY A 429 5.39 32.79 44.78
CA GLY A 429 6.54 32.77 45.66
C GLY A 429 6.11 32.97 47.11
N VAL A 430 6.83 32.34 48.04
CA VAL A 430 6.75 32.61 49.48
C VAL A 430 8.07 33.24 49.88
N MET A 431 8.04 34.36 50.60
CA MET A 431 9.27 34.89 51.18
C MET A 431 9.77 33.89 52.22
N ALA A 432 11.02 33.45 52.09
CA ALA A 432 11.67 32.74 53.18
C ALA A 432 11.84 33.74 54.32
N ASP A 433 10.95 33.67 55.32
CA ASP A 433 11.06 34.51 56.51
C ASP A 433 12.45 34.30 57.11
N THR A 434 13.17 35.41 57.24
CA THR A 434 14.45 35.47 57.95
C THR A 434 14.22 35.05 59.40
N MET A 435 14.63 33.83 59.76
CA MET A 435 14.89 33.49 61.16
C MET A 435 16.19 34.11 61.64
#